data_AF-A0A960HEW7-F1
#
_entry.id   AF-A0A960HEW7-F1
#
_cell.length_a   1.000
_cell.length_b   1.000
_cell.length_c   1.000
_cell.angle_alpha   90.00
_cell.angle_beta   90.00
_cell.angle_gamma   90.00
#
_symmetry.space_group_name_H-M   'P 1'
#
loop_
_entity.id
_entity.type
_entity.pdbx_description
1 polymer ?
#
loop_
_entity_poly.entity_id
_entity_poly.type
_entity_poly.pdbx_seq_one_letter_code
_entity_poly.pdbx_strand_id
1 'polypeptide(L)'
;MVIPIAVAAVRAVAHHWLPIGDNALFQIRAHDVGTSHHPWLGTWSSASVDAGRDLNHPGPILFDLLAIPVRVFGGRAGVALGTAAVNVVAVTLVAVMARRAGGRGGALAALAATAWMAYTMGSELLFDPWNPHVLILPCCAMLAAAWATAVGARGGLPVLLGVASFCLQVHLSYATLVVGLPLVALGVRLALGR
;
A
#
# COMPACT_ATOMS: atom_id res chain seq x y z
N MET A 1 6.39 -14.52 2.54
CA MET A 1 5.49 -13.56 1.87
C MET A 1 6.12 -12.83 0.69
N VAL A 2 7.42 -12.51 0.72
CA VAL A 2 8.10 -11.93 -0.45
C VAL A 2 8.05 -12.89 -1.66
N ILE A 3 8.35 -14.17 -1.45
CA ILE A 3 8.34 -15.19 -2.52
C ILE A 3 7.02 -15.25 -3.30
N PRO A 4 5.83 -15.44 -2.66
CA PRO A 4 4.58 -15.52 -3.42
C PRO A 4 4.25 -14.23 -4.19
N ILE A 5 4.57 -13.05 -3.66
CA ILE A 5 4.39 -11.78 -4.37
C ILE A 5 5.29 -11.72 -5.61
N ALA A 6 6.58 -12.05 -5.45
CA ALA A 6 7.53 -12.06 -6.55
C ALA A 6 7.14 -13.09 -7.63
N VAL A 7 6.76 -14.30 -7.23
CA VAL A 7 6.30 -15.36 -8.15
C VAL A 7 5.04 -14.92 -8.90
N ALA A 8 4.07 -14.33 -8.21
CA ALA A 8 2.85 -13.84 -8.85
C ALA A 8 3.15 -12.77 -9.90
N ALA A 9 3.97 -11.78 -9.57
CA ALA A 9 4.35 -10.71 -10.49
C ALA A 9 5.16 -11.22 -11.70
N VAL A 10 6.15 -12.08 -11.46
CA VAL A 10 6.96 -12.69 -12.55
C VAL A 10 6.09 -13.52 -13.48
N ARG A 11 5.17 -14.34 -12.92
CA ARG A 11 4.22 -15.11 -13.73
C ARG A 11 3.29 -14.20 -14.52
N ALA A 12 2.81 -13.11 -13.94
CA ALA A 12 1.97 -12.14 -14.63
C ALA A 12 2.70 -11.53 -15.84
N VAL A 13 3.96 -11.13 -15.65
CA VAL A 13 4.80 -10.61 -16.75
C VAL A 13 5.03 -11.69 -17.82
N ALA A 14 5.38 -12.91 -17.42
CA ALA A 14 5.65 -14.03 -18.33
C ALA A 14 4.41 -14.45 -19.13
N HIS A 15 3.21 -14.31 -18.56
CA HIS A 15 1.94 -14.61 -19.22
C HIS A 15 1.26 -13.38 -19.82
N HIS A 16 2.01 -12.30 -20.04
CA HIS A 16 1.53 -11.12 -20.74
C HIS A 16 0.29 -10.48 -20.09
N TRP A 17 0.27 -10.36 -18.76
CA TRP A 17 -0.76 -9.59 -18.07
C TRP A 17 -0.89 -8.17 -18.65
N LEU A 18 -2.13 -7.67 -18.64
CA LEU A 18 -2.51 -6.38 -19.22
C LEU A 18 -3.27 -5.57 -18.19
N PRO A 19 -2.82 -4.35 -17.87
CA PRO A 19 -3.66 -3.42 -17.15
C PRO A 19 -4.81 -2.98 -18.07
N ILE A 20 -6.04 -3.26 -17.65
CA ILE A 20 -7.28 -2.86 -18.34
C ILE A 20 -8.16 -2.04 -17.40
N GLY A 21 -9.05 -1.20 -17.95
CA GLY A 21 -9.91 -0.32 -17.15
C GLY A 21 -9.08 0.61 -16.25
N ASP A 22 -9.44 0.68 -14.96
CA ASP A 22 -8.76 1.51 -13.96
C ASP A 22 -7.26 1.22 -13.86
N ASN A 23 -6.84 -0.03 -14.07
CA ASN A 23 -5.42 -0.40 -14.03
C ASN A 23 -4.62 0.28 -15.14
N ALA A 24 -5.22 0.47 -16.32
CA ALA A 24 -4.55 1.13 -17.44
C ALA A 24 -4.24 2.59 -17.13
N LEU A 25 -5.05 3.25 -16.29
CA LEU A 25 -4.82 4.62 -15.86
C LEU A 25 -3.50 4.74 -15.09
N PHE A 26 -3.15 3.76 -14.24
CA PHE A 26 -1.86 3.76 -13.54
C PHE A 26 -0.67 3.72 -14.48
N GLN A 27 -0.76 2.95 -15.56
CA GLN A 27 0.28 2.92 -16.59
C GLN A 27 0.44 4.29 -17.24
N ILE A 28 -0.66 4.92 -17.66
CA ILE A 28 -0.67 6.21 -18.36
C ILE A 28 -0.11 7.30 -17.42
N ARG A 29 -0.65 7.41 -16.20
CA ARG A 29 -0.27 8.46 -15.26
C ARG A 29 1.15 8.29 -14.71
N ALA A 30 1.65 7.06 -14.57
CA ALA A 30 3.04 6.82 -14.23
C ALA A 30 4.00 7.29 -15.34
N HIS A 31 3.60 7.19 -16.62
CA HIS A 31 4.38 7.73 -17.74
C HIS A 31 4.41 9.26 -17.74
N ASP A 32 3.32 9.90 -17.31
CA ASP A 32 3.20 11.37 -17.23
C ASP A 32 4.08 12.00 -16.13
N VAL A 33 4.52 11.23 -15.13
CA VAL A 33 5.34 11.74 -14.03
C VAL A 33 6.59 12.44 -14.57
N GLY A 34 6.92 13.64 -14.07
CA GLY A 34 8.09 14.40 -14.54
C GLY A 34 8.00 14.98 -15.96
N THR A 35 6.84 14.90 -16.61
CA THR A 35 6.56 15.60 -17.89
C THR A 35 5.72 16.86 -17.64
N SER A 36 5.32 17.56 -18.71
CA SER A 36 4.35 18.66 -18.63
C SER A 36 2.95 18.23 -18.15
N HIS A 37 2.65 16.92 -18.15
CA HIS A 37 1.35 16.36 -17.73
C HIS A 37 1.39 15.69 -16.35
N HIS A 38 2.41 15.97 -15.54
CA HIS A 38 2.63 15.36 -14.23
C HIS A 38 1.35 15.35 -13.35
N PRO A 39 0.97 14.19 -12.80
CA PRO A 39 -0.18 14.09 -11.90
C PRO A 39 0.10 14.77 -10.55
N TRP A 40 -0.78 15.67 -10.13
CA TRP A 40 -0.72 16.27 -8.79
C TRP A 40 -1.72 15.65 -7.80
N LEU A 41 -2.69 14.89 -8.31
CA LEU A 41 -3.72 14.20 -7.55
C LEU A 41 -3.74 12.72 -7.95
N GLY A 42 -4.35 11.89 -7.12
CA GLY A 42 -4.63 10.50 -7.41
C GLY A 42 -5.75 10.33 -8.45
N THR A 43 -6.27 9.10 -8.56
CA THR A 43 -7.37 8.78 -9.49
C THR A 43 -8.67 9.48 -9.10
N TRP A 44 -9.58 9.61 -10.08
CA TRP A 44 -10.95 10.03 -9.83
C TRP A 44 -11.65 9.03 -8.91
N SER A 45 -12.43 9.53 -7.96
CA SER A 45 -13.12 8.75 -6.95
C SER A 45 -14.59 8.61 -7.28
N SER A 46 -15.16 7.40 -7.12
CA SER A 46 -16.61 7.17 -7.25
C SER A 46 -17.44 8.03 -6.28
N ALA A 47 -16.85 8.50 -5.18
CA ALA A 47 -17.46 9.46 -4.27
C ALA A 47 -17.91 10.77 -4.96
N SER A 48 -17.39 11.07 -6.15
CA SER A 48 -17.81 12.22 -6.95
C SER A 48 -19.28 12.14 -7.37
N VAL A 49 -19.81 10.92 -7.57
CA VAL A 49 -21.21 10.69 -7.93
C VAL A 49 -22.12 11.19 -6.81
N ASP A 50 -21.85 10.78 -5.57
CA ASP A 50 -22.63 11.17 -4.40
C ASP A 50 -22.41 12.65 -4.03
N ALA A 51 -21.20 13.16 -4.25
CA ALA A 51 -20.84 14.54 -3.94
C ALA A 51 -21.34 15.57 -4.97
N GLY A 52 -21.80 15.12 -6.15
CA GLY A 52 -22.23 16.00 -7.25
C GLY A 52 -21.10 16.87 -7.83
N ARG A 53 -19.84 16.53 -7.56
CA ARG A 53 -18.65 17.27 -8.00
C ARG A 53 -17.46 16.33 -8.07
N ASP A 54 -16.50 16.63 -8.94
CA ASP A 54 -15.31 15.81 -9.09
C ASP A 54 -14.45 15.78 -7.82
N LEU A 55 -14.20 14.56 -7.36
CA LEU A 55 -13.32 14.21 -6.26
C LEU A 55 -12.24 13.29 -6.79
N ASN A 56 -10.99 13.60 -6.42
CA ASN A 56 -9.84 12.76 -6.70
C ASN A 56 -9.26 12.25 -5.38
N HIS A 57 -8.54 11.14 -5.44
CA HIS A 57 -7.75 10.72 -4.31
C HIS A 57 -6.64 11.75 -4.01
N PRO A 58 -6.29 11.95 -2.73
CA PRO A 58 -5.51 13.10 -2.29
C PRO A 58 -4.12 13.28 -2.91
N GLY A 59 -3.45 12.23 -3.38
CA GLY A 59 -2.07 12.37 -3.86
C GLY A 59 -1.63 11.39 -4.95
N PRO A 60 -0.58 11.75 -5.69
CA PRO A 60 -0.12 11.00 -6.86
C PRO A 60 0.93 9.91 -6.53
N ILE A 61 1.25 9.68 -5.25
CA ILE A 61 2.43 8.91 -4.82
C ILE A 61 2.56 7.53 -5.47
N LEU A 62 1.45 6.85 -5.76
CA LEU A 62 1.51 5.55 -6.43
C LEU A 62 1.96 5.70 -7.89
N PHE A 63 1.53 6.75 -8.60
CA PHE A 63 2.06 7.07 -9.93
C PHE A 63 3.55 7.36 -9.88
N ASP A 64 3.99 8.13 -8.88
CA ASP A 64 5.41 8.48 -8.70
C ASP A 64 6.28 7.23 -8.46
N LEU A 65 5.80 6.31 -7.61
CA LEU A 65 6.50 5.05 -7.34
C LEU A 65 6.53 4.12 -8.55
N LEU A 66 5.50 4.15 -9.39
CA LEU A 66 5.41 3.33 -10.60
C LEU A 66 6.15 3.94 -11.80
N ALA A 67 6.51 5.22 -11.76
CA ALA A 67 7.16 5.92 -12.88
C ALA A 67 8.47 5.23 -13.33
N ILE A 68 9.35 4.90 -12.39
CA ILE A 68 10.62 4.23 -12.71
C ILE A 68 10.39 2.82 -13.25
N PRO A 69 9.63 1.93 -12.57
CA PRO A 69 9.30 0.61 -13.10
C PRO A 69 8.70 0.65 -14.52
N VAL A 70 7.77 1.57 -14.78
CA VAL A 70 7.12 1.73 -16.10
C VAL A 70 8.11 2.15 -17.18
N ARG A 71 9.06 3.04 -16.88
CA ARG A 71 10.08 3.46 -17.85
C ARG A 71 11.11 2.37 -18.15
N VAL A 72 11.49 1.60 -17.13
CA VAL A 72 12.55 0.59 -17.25
C VAL A 72 12.04 -0.72 -17.86
N PHE A 73 10.85 -1.18 -17.44
CA PHE A 73 10.31 -2.49 -17.83
C PHE A 73 9.15 -2.39 -18.83
N GLY A 74 8.79 -1.17 -19.25
CA GLY A 74 7.62 -0.90 -20.09
C GLY A 74 6.32 -0.83 -19.29
N GLY A 75 5.25 -0.33 -19.90
CA GLY A 75 3.99 -0.03 -19.22
C GLY A 75 3.37 -1.21 -18.46
N ARG A 76 3.18 -2.35 -19.14
CA ARG A 76 2.49 -3.52 -18.58
C ARG A 76 3.28 -4.18 -17.45
N ALA A 77 4.53 -4.53 -17.72
CA ALA A 77 5.39 -5.20 -16.75
C ALA A 77 5.84 -4.26 -15.64
N GLY A 78 6.12 -3.00 -15.95
CA GLY A 78 6.52 -2.00 -14.97
C GLY A 78 5.45 -1.73 -13.93
N VAL A 79 4.18 -1.63 -14.32
CA VAL A 79 3.07 -1.51 -13.36
C VAL A 79 3.01 -2.73 -12.43
N ALA A 80 2.99 -3.95 -12.97
CA ALA A 80 2.90 -5.16 -12.16
C ALA A 80 4.11 -5.31 -11.20
N LEU A 81 5.33 -5.11 -11.70
CA LEU A 81 6.56 -5.22 -10.91
C LEU A 81 6.67 -4.10 -9.86
N GLY A 82 6.27 -2.88 -10.21
CA GLY A 82 6.27 -1.74 -9.29
C GLY A 82 5.27 -1.93 -8.15
N THR A 83 4.04 -2.36 -8.45
CA THR A 83 3.03 -2.67 -7.43
C THR A 83 3.48 -3.83 -6.54
N ALA A 84 4.06 -4.88 -7.13
CA ALA A 84 4.63 -5.99 -6.36
C ALA A 84 5.73 -5.50 -5.41
N ALA A 85 6.58 -4.55 -5.83
CA ALA A 85 7.59 -3.97 -4.97
C ALA A 85 6.99 -3.18 -3.80
N VAL A 86 5.94 -2.39 -4.03
CA VAL A 86 5.17 -1.71 -2.96
C VAL A 86 4.65 -2.73 -1.94
N ASN A 87 4.06 -3.84 -2.42
CA ASN A 87 3.55 -4.91 -1.56
C ASN A 87 4.65 -5.66 -0.80
N VAL A 88 5.82 -5.86 -1.41
CA VAL A 88 7.00 -6.42 -0.71
C VAL A 88 7.48 -5.51 0.41
N VAL A 89 7.53 -4.20 0.17
CA VAL A 89 7.88 -3.21 1.21
C VAL A 89 6.86 -3.26 2.33
N ALA A 90 5.57 -3.28 2.01
CA ALA A 90 4.50 -3.34 3.01
C ALA A 90 4.62 -4.59 3.91
N VAL A 91 4.80 -5.79 3.33
CA VAL A 91 4.93 -7.01 4.16
C VAL A 91 6.25 -7.05 4.95
N THR A 92 7.31 -6.43 4.43
CA THR A 92 8.54 -6.24 5.19
C THR A 92 8.30 -5.35 6.40
N LEU A 93 7.54 -4.26 6.25
CA LEU A 93 7.15 -3.38 7.35
C LEU A 93 6.26 -4.11 8.37
N VAL A 94 5.31 -4.95 7.93
CA VAL A 94 4.54 -5.82 8.83
C VAL A 94 5.47 -6.65 9.71
N ALA A 95 6.41 -7.38 9.10
CA ALA A 95 7.35 -8.24 9.82
C ALA A 95 8.21 -7.46 10.81
N VAL A 96 8.78 -6.31 10.38
CA VAL A 96 9.69 -5.51 11.21
C VAL A 96 8.94 -4.87 12.38
N MET A 97 7.77 -4.27 12.15
CA MET A 97 6.99 -3.60 13.20
C MET A 97 6.42 -4.62 14.19
N ALA A 98 5.84 -5.73 13.70
CA ALA A 98 5.33 -6.80 14.56
C ALA A 98 6.46 -7.47 15.36
N ARG A 99 7.66 -7.62 14.78
CA ARG A 99 8.83 -8.13 15.53
C ARG A 99 9.27 -7.19 16.64
N ARG A 100 9.24 -5.87 16.38
CA ARG A 100 9.58 -4.87 17.40
C ARG A 100 8.53 -4.81 18.51
N ALA A 101 7.26 -5.06 18.17
CA ALA A 101 6.17 -5.00 19.14
C ALA A 101 6.03 -6.27 20.00
N GLY A 102 6.17 -7.46 19.40
CA GLY A 102 5.88 -8.75 20.03
C GLY A 102 6.96 -9.83 19.83
N GLY A 103 8.18 -9.44 19.47
CA GLY A 103 9.28 -10.37 19.25
C GLY A 103 9.04 -11.31 18.06
N ARG A 104 9.71 -12.47 18.05
CA ARG A 104 9.58 -13.44 16.95
C ARG A 104 8.16 -14.00 16.82
N GLY A 105 7.46 -14.20 17.95
CA GLY A 105 6.08 -14.66 17.97
C GLY A 105 5.13 -13.68 17.28
N GLY A 106 5.22 -12.39 17.63
CA GLY A 106 4.42 -11.34 16.98
C GLY A 106 4.63 -11.25 15.48
N ALA A 107 5.89 -11.35 15.03
CA ALA A 107 6.22 -11.34 13.61
C ALA A 107 5.64 -12.56 12.86
N LEU A 108 5.75 -13.76 13.43
CA LEU A 108 5.21 -14.98 12.83
C LEU A 108 3.68 -14.94 12.76
N ALA A 109 3.01 -14.51 13.83
CA ALA A 109 1.56 -14.37 13.87
C ALA A 109 1.06 -13.36 12.84
N ALA A 110 1.67 -12.17 12.78
CA ALA A 110 1.31 -11.14 11.81
C ALA A 110 1.53 -11.63 10.36
N LEU A 111 2.69 -12.24 10.09
CA LEU A 111 2.99 -12.78 8.76
C LEU A 111 2.07 -13.94 8.38
N ALA A 112 1.68 -14.80 9.32
CA ALA A 112 0.74 -15.89 9.07
C ALA A 112 -0.66 -15.35 8.74
N ALA A 113 -1.14 -14.34 9.48
CA ALA A 113 -2.41 -13.67 9.18
C ALA A 113 -2.38 -12.97 7.80
N THR A 114 -1.31 -12.21 7.51
CA THR A 114 -1.12 -11.58 6.21
C THR A 114 -1.01 -12.61 5.08
N ALA A 115 -0.36 -13.75 5.33
CA ALA A 115 -0.24 -14.85 4.37
C ALA A 115 -1.59 -15.49 4.06
N TRP A 116 -2.37 -15.77 5.10
CA TRP A 116 -3.70 -16.33 4.96
C TRP A 116 -4.60 -15.40 4.13
N MET A 117 -4.59 -14.10 4.46
CA MET A 117 -5.34 -13.11 3.70
C MET A 117 -4.89 -13.04 2.24
N ALA A 118 -3.57 -12.93 2.00
CA ALA A 118 -2.99 -12.94 0.65
C ALA A 118 -3.37 -14.20 -0.16
N TYR A 119 -3.45 -15.36 0.49
CA TYR A 119 -3.90 -16.60 -0.14
C TYR A 119 -5.38 -16.51 -0.56
N THR A 120 -6.25 -16.00 0.31
CA THR A 120 -7.69 -15.86 0.01
C THR A 120 -8.00 -14.83 -1.07
N MET A 121 -7.12 -13.84 -1.26
CA MET A 121 -7.26 -12.80 -2.29
C MET A 121 -6.92 -13.30 -3.70
N GLY A 122 -6.21 -14.43 -3.82
CA GLY A 122 -5.65 -14.88 -5.08
C GLY A 122 -4.36 -14.14 -5.48
N SER A 123 -3.68 -14.67 -6.51
CA SER A 123 -2.34 -14.18 -6.88
C SER A 123 -2.34 -12.83 -7.59
N GLU A 124 -3.43 -12.46 -8.27
CA GLU A 124 -3.49 -11.22 -9.06
C GLU A 124 -3.43 -9.97 -8.18
N LEU A 125 -4.16 -9.97 -7.06
CA LEU A 125 -4.18 -8.85 -6.12
C LEU A 125 -2.82 -8.56 -5.47
N LEU A 126 -1.82 -9.43 -5.63
CA LEU A 126 -0.45 -9.21 -5.13
C LEU A 126 0.35 -8.23 -5.99
N PHE A 127 -0.08 -7.94 -7.21
CA PHE A 127 0.59 -7.01 -8.13
C PHE A 127 -0.39 -6.08 -8.88
N ASP A 128 -1.68 -6.16 -8.56
CA ASP A 128 -2.72 -5.32 -9.15
C ASP A 128 -2.68 -3.88 -8.59
N PRO A 129 -2.52 -2.85 -9.44
CA PRO A 129 -2.28 -1.46 -8.99
C PRO A 129 -3.55 -0.75 -8.52
N TRP A 130 -4.73 -1.33 -8.73
CA TRP A 130 -5.99 -0.68 -8.40
C TRP A 130 -6.02 -0.28 -6.93
N ASN A 131 -6.47 0.95 -6.66
CA ASN A 131 -6.37 1.58 -5.34
C ASN A 131 -6.85 0.68 -4.17
N PRO A 132 -8.01 0.01 -4.21
CA PRO A 132 -8.44 -0.85 -3.11
C PRO A 132 -7.60 -2.13 -2.98
N HIS A 133 -6.97 -2.63 -4.05
CA HIS A 133 -6.15 -3.84 -4.02
C HIS A 133 -4.74 -3.57 -3.49
N VAL A 134 -4.05 -2.58 -4.07
CA VAL A 134 -2.67 -2.23 -3.70
C VAL A 134 -2.53 -1.79 -2.24
N LEU A 135 -3.61 -1.33 -1.60
CA LEU A 135 -3.60 -0.86 -0.21
C LEU A 135 -3.83 -1.94 0.84
N ILE A 136 -4.16 -3.19 0.47
CA ILE A 136 -4.47 -4.24 1.46
C ILE A 136 -3.24 -4.56 2.34
N LEU A 137 -2.08 -4.79 1.74
CA LEU A 137 -0.85 -5.09 2.48
C LEU A 137 -0.27 -3.85 3.18
N PRO A 138 -0.27 -2.65 2.57
CA PRO A 138 0.01 -1.39 3.28
C PRO A 138 -0.89 -1.17 4.49
N CYS A 139 -2.18 -1.51 4.44
CA CYS A 139 -3.07 -1.44 5.59
C CYS A 139 -2.62 -2.38 6.72
N CYS A 140 -2.21 -3.61 6.41
CA CYS A 140 -1.57 -4.49 7.41
C CYS A 140 -0.31 -3.87 8.03
N ALA A 141 0.53 -3.23 7.21
CA ALA A 141 1.74 -2.55 7.69
C ALA A 141 1.38 -1.39 8.63
N MET A 142 0.33 -0.64 8.30
CA MET A 142 -0.23 0.43 9.14
C MET A 142 -0.70 -0.11 10.50
N LEU A 143 -1.44 -1.22 10.52
CA LEU A 143 -1.87 -1.88 11.76
C LEU A 143 -0.68 -2.35 12.61
N ALA A 144 0.32 -2.98 11.99
CA ALA A 144 1.54 -3.43 12.68
C ALA A 144 2.34 -2.24 13.25
N ALA A 145 2.43 -1.12 12.51
CA ALA A 145 3.07 0.10 12.96
C ALA A 145 2.30 0.80 14.09
N ALA A 146 0.97 0.76 14.07
CA ALA A 146 0.14 1.22 15.18
C ALA A 146 0.35 0.37 16.43
N TRP A 147 0.41 -0.96 16.30
CA TRP A 147 0.75 -1.82 17.43
C TRP A 147 2.16 -1.53 17.98
N ALA A 148 3.16 -1.38 17.11
CA ALA A 148 4.50 -0.98 17.52
C ALA A 148 4.51 0.40 18.22
N THR A 149 3.71 1.36 17.75
CA THR A 149 3.55 2.67 18.39
C THR A 149 2.93 2.54 19.78
N ALA A 150 1.86 1.76 19.92
CA ALA A 150 1.14 1.55 21.17
C ALA A 150 2.03 0.95 22.27
N VAL A 151 2.96 0.06 21.92
CA VAL A 151 3.91 -0.53 22.88
C VAL A 151 5.21 0.26 23.02
N GLY A 152 5.35 1.41 22.36
CA GLY A 152 6.55 2.25 22.43
C GLY A 152 7.77 1.72 21.67
N ALA A 153 7.57 0.83 20.70
CA ALA A 153 8.65 0.23 19.92
C ALA A 153 9.33 1.27 19.00
N ARG A 154 10.66 1.15 18.85
CA ARG A 154 11.47 2.09 18.07
C ARG A 154 10.94 2.24 16.64
N GLY A 155 10.68 3.48 16.23
CA GLY A 155 10.25 3.83 14.88
C GLY A 155 8.80 3.49 14.55
N GLY A 156 7.97 3.05 15.51
CA GLY A 156 6.56 2.76 15.28
C GLY A 156 5.80 3.97 14.72
N LEU A 157 5.88 5.12 15.40
CA LEU A 157 5.15 6.33 15.01
C LEU A 157 5.54 6.87 13.62
N PRO A 158 6.84 7.08 13.28
CA PRO A 158 7.18 7.58 11.95
C PRO A 158 6.78 6.60 10.83
N VAL A 159 6.88 5.28 11.06
CA VAL A 159 6.39 4.28 10.08
C VAL A 159 4.88 4.34 9.95
N LEU A 160 4.15 4.46 11.07
CA LEU A 160 2.70 4.59 11.06
C LEU A 160 2.26 5.80 10.24
N LEU A 161 2.85 6.98 10.50
CA LEU A 161 2.51 8.21 9.78
C LEU A 161 2.89 8.14 8.29
N GLY A 162 4.04 7.54 7.97
CA GLY A 162 4.46 7.36 6.57
C GLY A 162 3.52 6.44 5.79
N VAL A 163 3.18 5.27 6.34
CA VAL A 163 2.26 4.33 5.69
C VAL A 163 0.84 4.90 5.64
N ALA A 164 0.39 5.57 6.70
CA ALA A 164 -0.92 6.23 6.71
C ALA A 164 -1.00 7.34 5.65
N SER A 165 0.04 8.17 5.50
CA SER A 165 0.12 9.17 4.43
C SER A 165 0.05 8.53 3.05
N PHE A 166 0.81 7.44 2.83
CA PHE A 166 0.75 6.68 1.58
C PHE A 166 -0.68 6.18 1.29
N CYS A 167 -1.32 5.51 2.25
CA CYS A 167 -2.69 5.01 2.09
C CYS A 167 -3.70 6.13 1.80
N LEU A 168 -3.60 7.26 2.51
CA LEU A 168 -4.48 8.41 2.30
C LEU A 168 -4.32 8.98 0.90
N GLN A 169 -3.08 9.15 0.43
CA GLN A 169 -2.81 9.69 -0.91
C GLN A 169 -3.42 8.79 -1.99
N VAL A 170 -3.29 7.48 -1.83
CA VAL A 170 -3.79 6.50 -2.80
C VAL A 170 -5.30 6.35 -2.75
N HIS A 171 -5.96 6.42 -1.59
CA HIS A 171 -7.41 6.22 -1.53
C HIS A 171 -8.07 7.00 -0.39
N LEU A 172 -9.01 7.89 -0.76
CA LEU A 172 -9.67 8.83 0.16
C LEU A 172 -10.38 8.15 1.34
N SER A 173 -10.91 6.93 1.17
CA SER A 173 -11.62 6.22 2.25
C SER A 173 -10.74 5.92 3.47
N TYR A 174 -9.41 5.96 3.33
CA TYR A 174 -8.48 5.78 4.44
C TYR A 174 -8.42 6.99 5.39
N ALA A 175 -9.05 8.12 5.06
CA ALA A 175 -9.08 9.31 5.92
C ALA A 175 -9.46 9.00 7.37
N THR A 176 -10.47 8.16 7.58
CA THR A 176 -10.91 7.75 8.93
C THR A 176 -9.84 6.93 9.66
N LEU A 177 -9.20 5.98 8.97
CA LEU A 177 -8.16 5.15 9.56
C LEU A 177 -6.90 5.97 9.87
N VAL A 178 -6.52 6.89 8.99
CA VAL A 178 -5.33 7.73 9.11
C VAL A 178 -5.39 8.65 10.32
N VAL A 179 -6.58 9.09 10.72
CA VAL A 179 -6.78 9.87 11.95
C VAL A 179 -6.97 8.94 13.15
N GLY A 180 -7.84 7.94 13.03
CA GLY A 180 -8.22 7.07 14.14
C GLY A 180 -7.08 6.22 14.68
N LEU A 181 -6.32 5.54 13.81
CA LEU A 181 -5.27 4.61 14.25
C LEU A 181 -4.17 5.31 15.07
N PRO A 182 -3.57 6.42 14.62
CA PRO A 182 -2.54 7.11 15.40
C PRO A 182 -3.06 7.61 16.74
N LEU A 183 -4.28 8.16 16.79
CA LEU A 183 -4.88 8.62 18.05
C LEU A 183 -5.06 7.46 19.04
N VAL A 184 -5.60 6.34 18.57
CA VAL A 184 -5.77 5.14 19.43
C VAL A 184 -4.42 4.60 19.87
N ALA A 185 -3.44 4.48 18.97
CA ALA A 185 -2.12 3.96 19.31
C ALA A 185 -1.40 4.83 20.35
N LEU A 186 -1.47 6.16 20.20
CA LEU A 186 -0.91 7.10 21.18
C LEU A 186 -1.67 7.07 22.50
N GLY A 187 -3.01 7.01 22.47
CA GLY A 187 -3.83 6.88 23.66
C GLY A 187 -3.51 5.62 24.48
N VAL A 188 -3.39 4.47 23.81
CA VAL A 188 -2.96 3.21 24.44
C VAL A 188 -1.56 3.34 25.03
N ARG A 189 -0.63 3.95 24.28
CA ARG A 189 0.74 4.16 24.76
C ARG A 189 0.77 4.99 26.05
N LEU A 190 0.05 6.11 26.07
CA LEU A 190 -0.05 6.97 27.25
C LEU A 190 -0.68 6.23 28.43
N ALA A 191 -1.71 5.43 28.19
CA ALA A 191 -2.37 4.61 29.22
C ALA A 191 -1.45 3.52 29.80
N LEU A 192 -0.50 3.00 29.01
CA LEU A 192 0.50 2.02 29.46
C LEU A 192 1.72 2.64 30.14
N GLY A 193 1.80 3.97 30.26
CA GLY A 193 2.93 4.67 30.89
C GLY A 193 4.25 4.57 30.10
N ARG A 194 4.18 4.51 28.76
CA ARG A 194 5.34 4.32 27.85
C ARG A 194 5.59 5.47 26.88
#